data_AF-A0AAV8ZMV4-F1
#
_entry.id   AF-A0AAV8ZMV4-F1
#
_cell.length_a   1.000
_cell.length_b   1.000
_cell.length_c   1.000
_cell.angle_alpha   90.00
_cell.angle_beta   90.00
_cell.angle_gamma   90.00
#
_symmetry.space_group_name_H-M   'P 1'
#
loop_
_entity.id
_entity.type
_entity.pdbx_description
1 polymer ?
#
loop_
_entity_poly.entity_id
_entity_poly.type
_entity_poly.pdbx_seq_one_letter_code
_entity_poly.pdbx_strand_id
1 'polypeptide(L)'
;MKIIYMERPSSLVSCIYCNVSFVDKIELRAHCQTDTHEMMIMSDDGHDWYWRPPPRGFKSDTYVLCENWRDSGSCRYGVQCVQAHGEDELIEWKERFHYREMKLQRAREKELFGED
;
A
#
# COMPACT_ATOMS: atom_id res chain seq x y z
N MET A 1 -2.11 -16.34 -48.88
CA MET A 1 -2.40 -15.93 -47.48
C MET A 1 -1.09 -15.83 -46.74
N LYS A 2 -0.64 -14.62 -46.36
CA LYS A 2 0.53 -14.45 -45.48
C LYS A 2 0.05 -14.75 -44.06
N ILE A 3 0.48 -15.88 -43.51
CA ILE A 3 0.38 -16.14 -42.07
C ILE A 3 1.33 -15.13 -41.42
N ILE A 4 0.78 -14.08 -40.83
CA ILE A 4 1.53 -13.16 -40.00
C ILE A 4 1.79 -13.93 -38.71
N TYR A 5 2.99 -14.50 -38.55
CA TYR A 5 3.43 -14.99 -37.25
C TYR A 5 3.46 -13.76 -36.33
N MET A 6 2.49 -13.67 -35.43
CA MET A 6 2.58 -12.72 -34.31
C MET A 6 3.76 -13.22 -33.48
N GLU A 7 4.91 -12.58 -33.64
CA GLU A 7 6.09 -12.88 -32.84
C GLU A 7 5.68 -12.78 -31.37
N ARG A 8 5.77 -13.91 -30.65
CA ARG A 8 5.48 -13.97 -29.23
C ARG A 8 6.49 -13.03 -28.55
N PRO A 9 6.07 -11.95 -27.86
CA PRO A 9 7.02 -10.98 -27.35
C PRO A 9 8.03 -11.68 -26.44
N SER A 10 9.30 -11.36 -26.68
CA SER A 10 10.42 -11.59 -25.77
C SER A 10 10.02 -11.19 -24.35
N SER A 11 9.99 -12.17 -23.43
CA SER A 11 9.80 -12.03 -21.97
C SER A 11 8.85 -10.90 -21.52
N LEU A 12 7.62 -11.25 -21.16
CA LEU A 12 6.66 -10.32 -20.54
C LEU A 12 7.24 -9.67 -19.27
N VAL A 13 6.92 -8.41 -19.05
CA VAL A 13 7.24 -7.67 -17.82
C VAL A 13 6.01 -7.62 -16.92
N SER A 14 6.18 -7.69 -15.60
CA SER A 14 5.05 -7.84 -14.67
C SER A 14 5.11 -6.88 -13.49
N CYS A 15 3.94 -6.49 -13.02
CA CYS A 15 3.75 -5.78 -11.76
C CYS A 15 3.44 -6.80 -10.65
N ILE A 16 4.34 -6.92 -9.67
CA ILE A 16 4.19 -7.88 -8.57
C ILE A 16 3.10 -7.50 -7.56
N TYR A 17 2.71 -6.23 -7.49
CA TYR A 17 1.69 -5.73 -6.55
C TYR A 17 0.27 -5.95 -7.07
N CYS A 18 0.08 -5.78 -8.39
CA CYS A 18 -1.20 -5.94 -9.06
C CYS A 18 -1.36 -7.33 -9.70
N ASN A 19 -0.28 -8.13 -9.75
CA ASN A 19 -0.21 -9.45 -10.36
C ASN A 19 -0.68 -9.48 -11.83
N VAL A 20 -0.26 -8.47 -12.60
CA VAL A 20 -0.57 -8.31 -14.03
C VAL A 20 0.72 -8.27 -14.87
N SER A 21 0.63 -8.69 -16.13
CA SER A 21 1.76 -8.74 -17.06
C SER A 21 1.48 -7.91 -18.32
N PHE A 22 2.52 -7.33 -18.88
CA PHE A 22 2.47 -6.41 -20.01
C PHE A 22 3.44 -6.83 -21.11
N VAL A 23 3.17 -6.36 -22.33
CA VAL A 23 3.97 -6.71 -23.50
C VAL A 23 5.32 -5.98 -23.48
N ASP A 24 5.36 -4.78 -22.92
CA ASP A 24 6.59 -3.98 -22.82
C ASP A 24 6.63 -3.09 -21.56
N LYS A 25 7.77 -2.42 -21.36
CA LYS A 25 8.00 -1.51 -20.23
C LYS A 25 7.16 -0.23 -20.30
N ILE A 26 6.72 0.21 -21.49
CA ILE A 26 5.93 1.43 -21.65
C ILE A 26 4.53 1.20 -21.10
N GLU A 27 3.91 0.07 -21.44
CA GLU A 27 2.60 -0.32 -20.88
C GLU A 27 2.67 -0.52 -19.37
N LEU A 28 3.72 -1.18 -18.87
CA LEU A 28 3.93 -1.34 -17.43
C LEU A 28 4.08 0.01 -16.73
N ARG A 29 4.82 0.96 -17.31
CA ARG A 29 4.99 2.31 -16.76
C ARG A 29 3.67 3.06 -16.70
N ALA A 30 2.88 3.02 -17.78
CA ALA A 30 1.56 3.62 -17.82
C ALA A 30 0.62 3.02 -16.75
N HIS A 31 0.71 1.71 -16.52
CA HIS A 31 0.01 1.06 -15.41
C HIS A 31 0.47 1.59 -14.03
N CYS A 32 1.78 1.71 -13.81
CA CYS A 32 2.33 2.17 -12.54
C CYS A 32 2.00 3.63 -12.21
N GLN A 33 1.59 4.44 -13.19
CA GLN A 33 1.11 5.81 -13.01
C GLN A 33 -0.38 5.92 -12.63
N THR A 34 -1.11 4.80 -12.58
CA THR A 34 -2.54 4.83 -12.23
C THR A 34 -2.76 4.93 -10.71
N ASP A 35 -3.79 5.68 -10.30
CA ASP A 35 -4.24 5.75 -8.91
C ASP A 35 -4.52 4.35 -8.33
N THR A 36 -5.03 3.43 -9.14
CA THR A 36 -5.29 2.04 -8.74
C THR A 36 -4.00 1.34 -8.29
N HIS A 37 -2.90 1.52 -9.03
CA HIS A 37 -1.61 0.94 -8.67
C HIS A 37 -1.03 1.57 -7.40
N GLU A 38 -1.14 2.89 -7.27
CA GLU A 38 -0.76 3.60 -6.04
C GLU A 38 -1.55 3.07 -4.82
N MET A 39 -2.87 2.92 -4.95
CA MET A 39 -3.73 2.36 -3.91
C MET A 39 -3.32 0.94 -3.52
N MET A 40 -2.93 0.09 -4.48
CA MET A 40 -2.43 -1.27 -4.18
C MET A 40 -1.13 -1.23 -3.37
N ILE A 41 -0.19 -0.35 -3.73
CA ILE A 41 1.07 -0.19 -2.98
C ILE A 41 0.77 0.32 -1.56
N MET A 42 -0.18 1.23 -1.38
CA MET A 42 -0.53 1.82 -0.09
C MET A 42 -1.50 0.99 0.75
N SER A 43 -2.09 -0.08 0.20
CA SER A 43 -3.10 -0.89 0.89
C SER A 43 -2.52 -1.65 2.09
N ASP A 44 -3.37 -1.91 3.09
CA ASP A 44 -3.04 -2.82 4.19
C ASP A 44 -3.42 -4.28 3.88
N ASP A 45 -4.02 -4.55 2.72
CA ASP A 45 -4.47 -5.89 2.35
C ASP A 45 -3.30 -6.88 2.20
N GLY A 46 -3.60 -8.17 2.41
CA GLY A 46 -2.63 -9.26 2.28
C GLY A 46 -1.78 -9.52 3.54
N HIS A 47 -2.13 -8.90 4.67
CA HIS A 47 -1.57 -9.20 5.99
C HIS A 47 -2.69 -9.21 7.04
N ASP A 48 -2.59 -10.13 8.00
CA ASP A 48 -3.54 -10.21 9.10
C ASP A 48 -3.25 -9.07 10.08
N TRP A 49 -4.16 -8.11 10.16
CA TRP A 49 -4.08 -7.01 11.12
C TRP A 49 -5.25 -7.09 12.10
N TYR A 50 -4.98 -6.84 13.37
CA TYR A 50 -5.92 -7.08 14.45
C TYR A 50 -6.63 -5.81 14.92
N TRP A 51 -6.05 -4.64 14.64
CA TRP A 51 -6.57 -3.36 15.10
C TRP A 51 -7.19 -2.54 13.96
N ARG A 52 -7.75 -1.37 14.29
CA ARG A 52 -8.34 -0.51 13.26
C ARG A 52 -7.25 0.01 12.33
N PRO A 53 -7.57 0.36 11.08
CA PRO A 53 -6.59 1.00 10.22
C PRO A 53 -6.18 2.37 10.77
N PRO A 54 -4.89 2.75 10.67
CA PRO A 54 -4.44 4.08 11.02
C PRO A 54 -5.08 5.14 10.12
N PRO A 55 -5.26 6.38 10.60
CA PRO A 55 -5.75 7.47 9.78
C PRO A 55 -4.79 7.74 8.61
N ARG A 56 -5.35 7.93 7.41
CA ARG A 56 -4.58 8.27 6.20
C ARG A 56 -3.99 9.68 6.30
N GLY A 57 -2.82 9.89 5.69
CA GLY A 57 -2.14 11.20 5.67
C GLY A 57 -1.30 11.51 6.92
N PHE A 58 -1.23 10.59 7.88
CA PHE A 58 -0.39 10.70 9.07
C PHE A 58 0.91 9.89 8.89
N LYS A 59 1.95 10.33 9.60
CA LYS A 59 3.25 9.66 9.64
C LYS A 59 3.37 8.83 10.92
N SER A 60 4.27 7.84 10.93
CA SER A 60 4.47 6.96 12.08
C SER A 60 4.80 7.70 13.38
N ASP A 61 5.55 8.81 13.29
CA ASP A 61 5.94 9.66 14.42
C ASP A 61 4.80 10.54 14.95
N THR A 62 3.71 10.70 14.20
CA THR A 62 2.53 11.48 14.62
C THR A 62 1.46 10.61 15.27
N TYR A 63 1.60 9.28 15.25
CA TYR A 63 0.69 8.39 15.95
C TYR A 63 0.91 8.46 17.46
N VAL A 64 -0.19 8.71 18.18
CA VAL A 64 -0.21 8.84 19.64
C VAL A 64 -1.42 8.10 20.24
N LEU A 65 -1.36 7.81 21.53
CA LEU A 65 -2.45 7.19 22.28
C LEU A 65 -3.61 8.17 22.49
N CYS A 66 -4.83 7.62 22.47
CA CYS A 66 -6.04 8.35 22.82
C CYS A 66 -6.20 8.40 24.34
N GLU A 67 -6.15 9.59 24.93
CA GLU A 67 -6.29 9.77 26.38
C GLU A 67 -7.67 9.34 26.88
N ASN A 68 -8.75 9.69 26.18
CA ASN A 68 -10.11 9.28 26.57
C ASN A 68 -10.26 7.77 26.62
N TRP A 69 -9.69 7.06 25.64
CA TRP A 69 -9.71 5.61 25.63
C TRP A 69 -8.86 5.03 26.77
N ARG A 70 -7.65 5.55 26.97
CA ARG A 70 -6.76 5.11 28.04
C ARG A 70 -7.43 5.25 29.42
N ASP A 71 -8.11 6.37 29.65
CA ASP A 71 -8.63 6.71 30.96
C ASP A 71 -10.01 6.09 31.24
N SER A 72 -10.83 5.86 30.22
CA SER A 72 -12.22 5.37 30.39
C SER A 72 -12.54 4.04 29.69
N GLY A 73 -11.64 3.51 28.88
CA GLY A 73 -11.90 2.37 27.99
C GLY A 73 -12.90 2.70 26.87
N SER A 74 -13.25 3.98 26.69
CA SER A 74 -14.23 4.44 25.73
C SER A 74 -13.80 5.74 25.06
N CYS A 75 -14.13 5.91 23.78
CA CYS A 75 -13.84 7.13 23.04
C CYS A 75 -15.05 7.52 22.20
N ARG A 76 -15.53 8.76 22.35
CA ARG A 76 -16.69 9.28 21.61
C ARG A 76 -16.52 9.28 20.09
N TYR A 77 -15.26 9.31 19.62
CA TYR A 77 -14.94 9.28 18.21
C TYR A 77 -14.96 7.85 17.64
N GLY A 78 -14.95 6.82 18.48
CA GLY A 78 -15.01 5.42 18.09
C GLY A 78 -14.00 5.09 16.99
N VAL A 79 -14.46 4.45 15.92
CA VAL A 79 -13.61 4.07 14.78
C VAL A 79 -13.02 5.26 14.02
N GLN A 80 -13.58 6.46 14.17
CA GLN A 80 -13.10 7.70 13.53
C GLN A 80 -12.04 8.43 14.38
N CYS A 81 -11.65 7.88 15.54
CA CYS A 81 -10.58 8.46 16.33
C CYS A 81 -9.24 8.35 15.57
N VAL A 82 -8.55 9.48 15.45
CA VAL A 82 -7.22 9.59 14.81
C VAL A 82 -6.07 9.22 15.76
N GLN A 83 -6.39 8.82 16.99
CA GLN A 83 -5.44 8.36 18.00
C GLN A 83 -5.67 6.87 18.28
N ALA A 84 -4.63 6.18 18.74
CA ALA A 84 -4.67 4.75 19.02
C ALA A 84 -5.40 4.46 20.35
N HIS A 85 -6.28 3.49 20.33
CA HIS A 85 -7.07 2.95 21.44
C HIS A 85 -6.33 1.77 22.10
N GLY A 86 -5.05 1.98 22.44
CA GLY A 86 -4.21 0.98 23.11
C GLY A 86 -2.78 1.00 22.59
N GLU A 87 -1.86 0.46 23.39
CA GLU A 87 -0.44 0.33 23.01
C GLU A 87 -0.28 -0.63 21.82
N ASP A 88 -0.99 -1.76 21.83
CA ASP A 88 -0.94 -2.74 20.75
C ASP A 88 -1.44 -2.15 19.42
N GLU A 89 -2.52 -1.36 19.44
CA GLU A 89 -3.01 -0.66 18.25
C GLU A 89 -1.98 0.37 17.75
N LEU A 90 -1.32 1.10 18.66
CA LEU A 90 -0.29 2.06 18.29
C LEU A 90 0.93 1.37 17.65
N ILE A 91 1.35 0.22 18.20
CA ILE A 91 2.45 -0.58 17.65
C ILE A 91 2.08 -1.06 16.25
N GLU A 92 0.89 -1.65 16.07
CA GLU A 92 0.45 -2.15 14.77
C GLU A 92 0.33 -1.00 13.74
N TRP A 93 -0.14 0.18 14.13
CA TRP A 93 -0.18 1.34 13.23
C TRP A 93 1.21 1.72 12.71
N LYS A 94 2.24 1.66 13.57
CA LYS A 94 3.64 1.92 13.18
C LYS A 94 4.18 0.81 12.28
N GLU A 95 3.84 -0.44 12.55
CA GLU A 95 4.22 -1.58 11.71
C GLU A 95 3.59 -1.49 10.32
N ARG A 96 2.30 -1.17 10.22
CA ARG A 96 1.61 -0.92 8.95
C ARG A 96 2.27 0.21 8.17
N PHE A 97 2.65 1.30 8.83
CA PHE A 97 3.37 2.41 8.17
C PHE A 97 4.70 1.94 7.60
N HIS A 98 5.51 1.25 8.41
CA HIS A 98 6.80 0.71 7.97
C HIS A 98 6.64 -0.28 6.81
N TYR A 99 5.61 -1.13 6.85
CA TYR A 99 5.30 -2.06 5.77
C TYR A 99 4.96 -1.35 4.46
N ARG A 100 4.17 -0.27 4.51
CA ARG A 100 3.89 0.58 3.33
C ARG A 100 5.17 1.24 2.79
N GLU A 101 6.05 1.74 3.66
CA GLU A 101 7.35 2.28 3.25
C GLU A 101 8.23 1.24 2.54
N MET A 102 8.28 0.02 3.08
CA MET A 102 8.99 -1.09 2.46
C MET A 102 8.44 -1.42 1.07
N LYS A 103 7.10 -1.46 0.90
CA LYS A 103 6.47 -1.68 -0.41
C LYS A 103 6.80 -0.56 -1.40
N LEU A 104 6.77 0.69 -0.96
CA LEU A 104 7.16 1.84 -1.80
C LEU A 104 8.62 1.76 -2.22
N GLN A 105 9.52 1.43 -1.29
CA GLN A 105 10.94 1.30 -1.59
C GLN A 105 11.20 0.18 -2.61
N ARG A 106 10.58 -0.98 -2.40
CA ARG A 106 10.66 -2.10 -3.33
C ARG A 106 10.03 -1.78 -4.69
N ALA A 107 8.96 -0.97 -4.73
CA ALA A 107 8.37 -0.50 -5.98
C ALA A 107 9.37 0.38 -6.76
N ARG A 108 10.03 1.33 -6.10
CA ARG A 108 11.07 2.17 -6.71
C ARG A 108 12.24 1.34 -7.26
N GLU A 109 12.78 0.42 -6.46
CA GLU A 109 13.89 -0.45 -6.87
C GLU A 109 13.58 -1.34 -8.08
N LYS A 110 12.29 -1.65 -8.29
CA LYS A 110 11.82 -2.48 -9.40
C LYS A 110 11.28 -1.68 -10.59
N GLU A 111 11.43 -0.35 -10.59
CA GLU A 111 10.84 0.54 -11.60
C GLU A 111 9.30 0.38 -11.69
N LEU A 112 8.67 0.02 -10.58
CA LEU A 112 7.22 -0.16 -10.42
C LEU A 112 6.59 1.00 -9.64
N PHE A 113 7.28 2.13 -9.56
CA PHE A 113 6.76 3.36 -8.96
C PHE A 113 6.44 4.36 -10.08
N GLY A 114 5.27 4.99 -10.02
CA GLY A 114 4.80 5.93 -11.04
C GLY A 114 5.52 7.28 -10.95
N GLU A 115 6.77 7.34 -11.40
CA GLU A 115 7.49 8.61 -11.61
C GLU A 115 7.78 8.82 -13.10
N ASP A 116 7.61 10.09 -13.51
CA ASP A 116 7.84 10.62 -14.87
C ASP A 116 9.33 10.54 -15.28
#